data_AF-A0A329KIR3-F1
#
_entry.id   AF-A0A329KIR3-F1
#
_cell.length_a   1.000
_cell.length_b   1.000
_cell.length_c   1.000
_cell.angle_alpha   90.00
_cell.angle_beta   90.00
_cell.angle_gamma   90.00
#
_symmetry.space_group_name_H-M   'P 1'
#
loop_
_entity.id
_entity.type
_entity.pdbx_description
1 polymer ?
#
loop_
_entity_poly.entity_id
_entity_poly.type
_entity_poly.pdbx_seq_one_letter_code
_entity_poly.pdbx_strand_id
1 'polypeptide(L)' 'MTGTQVWMVILALLIVIAQSLFLFIDARKRGRFPWLWGLWGLIHAPLPLIVYFLTVRRTGRRT' A
#
# COMPACT_ATOMS: atom_id res chain seq x y z
N MET A 1 26.42 -11.96 3.57
CA MET A 1 25.01 -12.28 3.25
C MET A 1 25.00 -13.56 2.44
N THR A 2 24.30 -14.60 2.89
CA THR A 2 24.13 -15.85 2.14
C THR A 2 23.31 -15.56 0.87
N GLY A 3 23.56 -16.26 -0.24
CA GLY A 3 22.88 -15.99 -1.52
C GLY A 3 21.35 -15.98 -1.43
N THR A 4 20.78 -16.74 -0.49
CA THR A 4 19.35 -16.77 -0.16
C THR A 4 18.80 -15.45 0.40
N GLN A 5 19.60 -14.68 1.15
CA GLN A 5 19.17 -13.41 1.74
C GLN A 5 18.96 -12.34 0.68
N VAL A 6 19.77 -12.34 -0.38
CA VAL A 6 19.66 -11.36 -1.48
C VAL A 6 18.34 -11.55 -2.22
N TRP A 7 17.97 -12.79 -2.52
CA TRP A 7 16.69 -13.11 -3.17
C TRP A 7 15.48 -12.72 -2.31
N MET A 8 15.55 -12.95 -0.99
CA MET A 8 14.48 -12.53 -0.07
C MET A 8 14.29 -11.01 -0.05
N VAL A 9 15.38 -10.23 -0.06
CA VAL A 9 15.31 -8.76 -0.08
C VAL A 9 14.72 -8.25 -1.41
N ILE A 10 15.14 -8.84 -2.54
CA ILE A 10 14.60 -8.49 -3.86
C ILE A 10 13.09 -8.77 -3.93
N LEU A 11 12.67 -9.95 -3.46
CA LEU A 11 11.25 -10.30 -3.43
C LEU A 11 10.44 -9.38 -2.53
N ALA A 12 10.96 -9.05 -1.34
CA ALA A 12 10.33 -8.09 -0.43
C ALA A 12 10.18 -6.70 -1.07
N LEU A 13 11.20 -6.21 -1.77
CA LEU A 13 11.16 -4.92 -2.47
C LEU A 13 10.10 -4.92 -3.58
N LEU A 14 10.03 -5.99 -4.38
CA LEU A 14 9.01 -6.14 -5.42
C LEU A 14 7.59 -6.14 -4.84
N ILE A 15 7.38 -6.82 -3.70
CA ILE A 15 6.08 -6.83 -3.01
C ILE A 15 5.71 -5.43 -2.52
N VAL A 16 6.65 -4.68 -1.93
CA VAL A 16 6.40 -3.31 -1.46
C VAL A 16 6.06 -2.37 -2.61
N ILE A 17 6.76 -2.48 -3.74
CA ILE A 17 6.48 -1.68 -4.94
C ILE A 17 5.12 -2.05 -5.53
N ALA A 18 4.80 -3.35 -5.65
CA ALA A 18 3.50 -3.79 -6.13
C ALA A 18 2.36 -3.33 -5.21
N GLN A 19 2.54 -3.42 -3.89
CA GLN A 19 1.57 -2.97 -2.89
C GLN A 19 1.32 -1.46 -2.99
N SER A 20 2.36 -0.65 -3.07
CA SER A 20 2.25 0.82 -3.16
C SER A 20 1.61 1.27 -4.48
N LEU A 21 1.93 0.63 -5.60
CA LEU A 21 1.27 0.86 -6.89
C LEU A 21 -0.22 0.51 -6.86
N PHE A 22 -0.57 -0.64 -6.25
CA PHE A 22 -1.97 -1.05 -6.13
C PHE A 22 -2.78 -0.05 -5.30
N LEU A 23 -2.24 0.39 -4.16
CA LEU A 23 -2.83 1.43 -3.31
C LEU A 23 -3.00 2.76 -4.05
N PHE A 24 -1.99 3.16 -4.83
CA PHE A 24 -2.05 4.39 -5.64
C PHE A 24 -3.16 4.32 -6.70
N ILE A 25 -3.31 3.19 -7.38
CA ILE A 25 -4.34 2.98 -8.41
C ILE A 25 -5.74 2.95 -7.78
N ASP A 26 -5.94 2.25 -6.66
CA ASP A 26 -7.25 2.19 -6.00
C ASP A 26 -7.64 3.54 -5.39
N ALA A 27 -6.70 4.25 -4.79
CA ALA A 27 -6.93 5.61 -4.26
C ALA A 27 -7.22 6.62 -5.39
N ARG A 28 -6.60 6.46 -6.58
CA ARG A 28 -6.91 7.27 -7.76
C ARG A 28 -8.36 7.05 -8.20
N LYS A 29 -8.85 5.81 -8.22
CA LYS A 29 -10.24 5.48 -8.58
C LYS A 29 -11.27 6.05 -7.59
N ARG A 30 -10.90 6.20 -6.31
CA ARG A 30 -11.78 6.72 -5.24
C ARG A 30 -11.66 8.23 -5.00
N GLY A 31 -10.79 8.93 -5.74
CA GLY A 31 -10.61 10.38 -5.65
C GLY A 31 -10.08 10.88 -4.30
N ARG A 32 -9.49 10.01 -3.47
CA ARG A 32 -9.04 10.34 -2.11
C ARG A 32 -7.52 10.25 -2.04
N PHE A 33 -6.85 11.41 -2.15
CA PHE A 33 -5.41 11.62 -1.95
C PHE A 33 -4.48 10.46 -2.40
N PRO A 34 -4.44 10.12 -3.71
CA PRO A 34 -3.66 8.99 -4.22
C PRO A 34 -2.16 9.06 -3.89
N TRP A 35 -1.59 10.27 -3.84
CA TRP A 35 -0.18 10.49 -3.52
C TRP A 35 0.15 10.15 -2.05
N LEU A 36 -0.78 10.41 -1.12
CA LEU A 36 -0.64 10.08 0.29
C LEU A 36 -0.57 8.56 0.48
N TRP A 37 -1.46 7.82 -0.18
CA TRP A 37 -1.53 6.35 -0.07
C TRP A 37 -0.35 5.64 -0.74
N GLY A 38 0.14 6.15 -1.87
CA GLY A 38 1.35 5.62 -2.52
C GLY A 38 2.60 5.80 -1.67
N LEU A 39 2.81 7.01 -1.11
CA LEU A 39 3.97 7.31 -0.26
C LEU A 39 3.90 6.54 1.07
N TRP A 40 2.72 6.39 1.67
CA TRP A 40 2.56 5.59 2.90
C TRP A 40 2.82 4.10 2.67
N GLY A 41 2.38 3.56 1.53
CA GLY A 41 2.63 2.18 1.13
C GLY A 41 4.13 1.84 0.99
N LEU A 42 4.96 2.85 0.72
CA LEU A 42 6.40 2.72 0.57
C LEU A 42 7.16 2.84 1.91
N ILE A 43 6.62 3.59 2.88
CA ILE A 43 7.28 3.85 4.17
C ILE A 43 6.96 2.76 5.21
N HIS A 44 5.74 2.21 5.21
CA HIS A 44 5.34 1.17 6.17
C HIS A 44 4.56 0.05 5.49
N ALA A 45 4.92 -1.20 5.76
CA ALA A 45 4.04 -2.36 5.61
C ALA A 45 3.96 -3.02 6.99
N PRO A 46 2.77 -3.37 7.55
CA PRO A 46 1.45 -3.54 6.95
C PRO A 46 0.40 -2.45 7.30
N LEU A 47 0.80 -1.41 8.05
CA LEU A 47 -0.09 -0.35 8.55
C LEU A 47 -1.00 0.33 7.50
N PRO A 48 -0.56 0.59 6.24
CA PRO A 48 -1.41 1.24 5.25
C PRO A 48 -2.67 0.43 4.92
N LEU A 49 -2.62 -0.90 4.98
CA LEU A 49 -3.79 -1.76 4.77
C LEU A 49 -4.85 -1.56 5.86
N ILE A 50 -4.43 -1.42 7.13
CA ILE A 50 -5.34 -1.22 8.26
C ILE A 50 -6.03 0.14 8.17
N VAL A 51 -5.24 1.20 7.88
CA VAL A 51 -5.77 2.55 7.70
C VAL A 51 -6.66 2.61 6.45
N TYR A 52 -6.29 1.92 5.36
CA TYR A 52 -7.13 1.83 4.16
C TYR A 52 -8.49 1.19 4.49
N PHE A 53 -8.49 0.08 5.21
CA PHE A 53 -9.72 -0.62 5.58
C PHE A 53 -10.61 0.23 6.49
N LEU A 54 -10.04 0.95 7.46
CA LEU A 54 -10.76 1.87 8.35
C LEU A 54 -11.32 3.10 7.62
N THR A 55 -10.56 3.66 6.67
CA THR A 55 -10.93 4.90 5.97
C THR A 55 -11.93 4.62 4.82
N VAL A 56 -11.75 3.50 4.11
CA VAL A 56 -12.64 3.08 3.02
C VAL A 56 -13.97 2.54 3.55
N ARG A 57 -14.00 1.75 4.65
CA ARG A 57 -15.28 1.28 5.21
C ARG A 57 -16.20 2.42 5.69
N ARG A 58 -15.65 3.53 6.20
CA ARG A 58 -16.49 4.65 6.69
C ARG A 58 -17.07 5.54 5.60
N THR A 59 -16.51 5.52 4.39
CA THR A 59 -16.99 6.38 3.30
C THR A 59 -18.27 5.84 2.65
N GLY A 60 -18.60 4.55 2.83
CA GLY A 60 -19.78 3.90 2.24
C GLY A 60 -21.11 4.08 3.01
N ARG A 61 -21.16 4.89 4.06
CA ARG A 61 -22.40 5.22 4.78
C ARG A 61 -22.63 6.73 4.77
N ARG A 62 -23.23 7.22 3.69
CA ARG A 62 -24.03 8.45 3.69
C ARG A 62 -25.37 8.12 3.03
N THR A 63 -26.22 7.46 3.82
CA THR A 63 -27.67 7.70 3.80
C THR A 63 -27.94 9.09 4.32
#